data_AF-A0ABD2GDX2-F1
#
_entry.id   AF-A0ABD2GDX2-F1
#
_cell.length_a   1.000
_cell.length_b   1.000
_cell.length_c   1.000
_cell.angle_alpha   90.00
_cell.angle_beta   90.00
_cell.angle_gamma   90.00
#
_symmetry.space_group_name_H-M   'P 1'
#
loop_
_entity.id
_entity.type
_entity.pdbx_description
1 polymer ?
#
loop_
_entity_poly.entity_id
_entity_poly.type
_entity_poly.pdbx_seq_one_letter_code
_entity_poly.pdbx_strand_id
1 'polypeptide(L)'
;MTEEELYTVYKGVYMVSSVHTPESLKYFEEFVFRPDDIIIVTYPRSGTNRMREIIPLIMSGGDPAPVDTIVNWKRVPWLFNCSS
;
A
#
# COMPACT_ATOMS: atom_id res chain seq x y z
N MET A 1 16.88 -20.79 -0.45
CA MET A 1 15.65 -20.00 -0.34
C MET A 1 14.52 -20.80 -0.96
N THR A 2 13.72 -21.46 -0.14
CA THR A 2 12.58 -22.29 -0.56
C THR A 2 11.31 -21.44 -0.70
N GLU A 3 10.29 -21.97 -1.36
CA GLU A 3 9.00 -21.27 -1.53
C GLU A 3 8.33 -20.97 -0.18
N GLU A 4 8.45 -21.88 0.78
CA GLU A 4 7.94 -21.76 2.15
C GLU A 4 8.62 -20.62 2.94
N GLU A 5 9.85 -20.28 2.60
CA GLU A 5 10.57 -19.13 3.20
C GLU A 5 10.12 -17.79 2.58
N LEU A 6 9.58 -17.80 1.37
CA LEU A 6 9.23 -16.60 0.60
C LEU A 6 7.77 -16.19 0.72
N TYR A 7 6.87 -17.17 0.85
CA TYR A 7 5.44 -16.93 0.77
C TYR A 7 4.66 -17.54 1.92
N THR A 8 3.62 -16.81 2.33
CA THR A 8 2.59 -17.28 3.26
C THR A 8 1.27 -17.33 2.50
N VAL A 9 0.53 -18.42 2.65
CA VAL A 9 -0.81 -18.53 2.06
C VAL A 9 -1.83 -17.93 3.01
N TYR A 10 -2.52 -16.88 2.57
CA TYR A 10 -3.56 -16.23 3.34
C TYR A 10 -4.89 -16.29 2.57
N LYS A 11 -5.90 -16.95 3.16
CA LYS A 11 -7.21 -17.18 2.54
C LYS A 11 -7.12 -17.71 1.09
N GLY A 12 -6.13 -18.57 0.83
CA GLY A 12 -5.89 -19.17 -0.49
C GLY A 12 -5.05 -18.33 -1.46
N VAL A 13 -4.52 -17.18 -1.03
CA VAL A 13 -3.68 -16.29 -1.85
C VAL A 13 -2.25 -16.29 -1.32
N TYR A 14 -1.27 -16.37 -2.22
CA TYR A 14 0.14 -16.23 -1.87
C TYR A 14 0.51 -14.78 -1.58
N MET A 15 1.01 -14.53 -0.37
CA MET A 15 1.50 -13.25 0.10
C MET A 15 3.01 -13.35 0.36
N VAL A 16 3.75 -12.28 0.10
CA VAL A 16 5.20 -12.23 0.37
C VAL A 16 5.45 -12.16 1.87
N SER A 17 6.08 -13.19 2.44
CA SER A 17 6.26 -13.35 3.90
C SER A 17 7.10 -12.24 4.54
N SER A 18 8.05 -11.65 3.79
CA SER A 18 8.88 -10.56 4.30
C SER A 18 8.16 -9.21 4.41
N VAL A 19 6.97 -9.08 3.81
CA VAL A 19 6.18 -7.84 3.76
C VAL A 19 4.87 -7.97 4.54
N HIS A 20 4.28 -9.16 4.54
CA HIS A 20 2.99 -9.43 5.17
C HIS A 20 3.18 -10.35 6.39
N THR A 21 3.02 -9.80 7.59
CA THR A 21 2.99 -10.58 8.83
C THR A 21 1.54 -10.93 9.19
N PRO A 22 1.30 -11.96 10.03
CA PRO A 22 -0.05 -12.27 10.50
C PRO A 22 -0.75 -11.07 11.15
N GLU A 23 -0.02 -10.23 11.88
CA GLU A 23 -0.54 -9.03 12.54
C GLU A 23 -0.94 -7.96 11.52
N SER A 24 -0.12 -7.72 10.49
CA SER A 24 -0.44 -6.73 9.46
C SER A 24 -1.62 -7.17 8.59
N LEU A 25 -1.75 -8.48 8.35
CA LEU A 25 -2.92 -9.07 7.69
C LEU A 25 -4.18 -8.93 8.55
N LYS A 26 -4.10 -9.20 9.86
CA LYS A 26 -5.24 -8.97 10.76
C LYS A 26 -5.66 -7.49 10.79
N TYR A 27 -4.69 -6.58 10.89
CA TYR A 27 -4.94 -5.14 10.83
C TYR A 27 -5.63 -4.74 9.52
N PHE A 28 -5.20 -5.31 8.40
CA PHE A 28 -5.83 -5.06 7.10
C PHE A 28 -7.32 -5.41 7.09
N GLU A 29 -7.73 -6.50 7.77
CA GLU A 29 -9.15 -6.91 7.83
C GLU A 29 -9.99 -6.06 8.79
N GLU A 30 -9.37 -5.60 9.86
CA GLU A 30 -10.03 -4.79 10.89
C GLU A 30 -9.96 -3.28 10.59
N PHE A 31 -9.29 -2.88 9.51
CA PHE A 31 -9.10 -1.48 9.14
C PHE A 31 -10.44 -0.78 8.89
N VAL A 32 -10.67 0.32 9.62
CA VAL A 32 -11.87 1.15 9.48
C VAL A 32 -11.56 2.33 8.58
N PHE A 33 -12.15 2.32 7.39
CA PHE A 33 -12.06 3.45 6.45
C PHE A 33 -12.89 4.64 6.90
N ARG A 34 -12.36 5.83 6.65
CA ARG A 34 -13.07 7.09 6.77
C ARG A 34 -13.77 7.44 5.45
N PRO A 35 -14.86 8.23 5.48
CA PRO A 35 -15.58 8.61 4.27
C PRO A 35 -14.74 9.40 3.25
N ASP A 36 -13.67 10.05 3.70
CA ASP A 36 -12.74 10.87 2.91
C ASP A 36 -11.46 10.14 2.50
N ASP A 37 -11.29 8.86 2.88
CA ASP A 37 -10.13 8.08 2.50
C ASP A 37 -10.10 7.82 0.98
N ILE A 38 -8.90 7.92 0.39
CA ILE A 38 -8.66 7.61 -1.03
C ILE A 38 -7.85 6.32 -1.12
N ILE A 39 -8.39 5.33 -1.82
CA ILE A 39 -7.77 4.01 -1.96
C ILE A 39 -7.30 3.80 -3.40
N ILE A 40 -6.04 3.42 -3.56
CA ILE A 40 -5.48 2.97 -4.85
C ILE A 40 -5.42 1.45 -4.86
N VAL A 41 -6.33 0.81 -5.61
CA VAL A 41 -6.37 -0.65 -5.76
C VAL A 41 -5.81 -1.03 -7.12
N THR A 42 -4.75 -1.85 -7.14
CA THR A 42 -4.10 -2.30 -8.38
C THR A 42 -3.57 -3.72 -8.21
N TYR A 43 -3.56 -4.49 -9.30
CA TYR A 43 -2.80 -5.72 -9.35
C TYR A 43 -1.28 -5.40 -9.44
N PRO A 44 -0.38 -6.19 -8.84
CA PRO A 44 1.04 -5.94 -8.88
C PRO A 44 1.56 -5.75 -10.31
N ARG A 45 2.39 -4.71 -10.52
CA ARG A 45 2.95 -4.28 -11.82
C ARG A 45 1.96 -3.65 -12.80
N SER A 46 0.72 -3.36 -12.41
CA SER A 46 -0.25 -2.63 -13.24
C SER A 46 -0.14 -1.09 -13.17
N GLY A 47 0.95 -0.56 -12.62
CA GLY A 47 1.21 0.89 -12.59
C GLY A 47 0.91 1.60 -11.27
N THR A 48 0.94 0.92 -10.13
CA THR A 48 0.71 1.50 -8.79
C THR A 48 1.59 2.74 -8.52
N ASN A 49 2.87 2.71 -8.93
CA ASN A 49 3.77 3.85 -8.74
C ASN A 49 3.31 5.10 -9.49
N ARG A 50 2.78 4.96 -10.72
CA ARG A 50 2.25 6.10 -11.48
C ARG A 50 1.04 6.71 -10.78
N MET A 51 0.12 5.87 -10.30
CA MET A 51 -1.05 6.34 -9.56
C MET A 51 -0.64 7.06 -8.25
N ARG A 52 0.41 6.58 -7.58
CA ARG A 52 0.96 7.22 -6.37
C ARG A 52 1.61 8.58 -6.61
N GLU A 53 1.95 8.93 -7.85
CA GLU A 53 2.45 10.26 -8.20
C GLU A 53 1.30 11.18 -8.64
N ILE A 54 0.35 10.66 -9.43
CA ILE A 54 -0.77 11.43 -9.98
C ILE A 54 -1.74 11.88 -8.89
N ILE A 55 -2.14 10.98 -7.97
CA ILE A 55 -3.18 11.30 -6.98
C ILE A 55 -2.74 12.42 -6.03
N PRO A 56 -1.52 12.45 -5.48
CA PRO A 56 -1.07 13.57 -4.66
C PRO A 56 -1.02 14.91 -5.39
N LEU A 57 -0.68 14.91 -6.69
CA LEU A 57 -0.72 16.13 -7.51
C LEU A 57 -2.15 16.67 -7.66
N ILE A 58 -3.13 15.80 -7.86
CA ILE A 58 -4.54 16.21 -7.92
C ILE A 58 -4.96 16.81 -6.57
N MET A 59 -4.54 16.18 -5.46
CA MET A 59 -4.89 16.63 -4.10
C MET A 59 -4.21 17.94 -3.70
N SER A 60 -3.01 18.21 -4.22
CA SER A 60 -2.28 19.45 -3.99
C SER A 60 -2.65 20.57 -4.98
N GLY A 61 -3.66 20.37 -5.84
CA GLY A 61 -4.04 21.35 -6.86
C GLY A 61 -2.96 21.57 -7.93
N GLY A 62 -2.09 20.58 -8.13
CA GLY A 62 -1.00 20.61 -9.11
C GLY A 62 0.36 21.01 -8.52
N ASP A 63 0.47 21.29 -7.23
CA ASP A 63 1.76 21.59 -6.58
C ASP A 63 2.64 20.32 -6.49
N PRO A 64 3.83 20.29 -7.11
CA PRO A 64 4.73 19.13 -7.09
C PRO A 64 5.50 18.96 -5.78
N ALA A 65 5.54 19.96 -4.89
CA ALA A 65 6.37 19.92 -3.69
C ALA A 65 6.19 18.62 -2.85
N PRO A 66 4.96 18.09 -2.62
CA PRO A 66 4.80 16.83 -1.88
C PRO A 66 5.37 15.61 -2.61
N VAL A 67 5.39 15.63 -3.94
CA VAL A 67 5.93 14.53 -4.78
C VAL A 67 7.45 14.50 -4.72
N ASP A 68 8.07 15.67 -4.76
CA ASP A 68 9.52 15.80 -4.83
C ASP A 68 10.21 15.65 -3.47
N THR A 69 9.49 15.96 -2.38
CA THR A 69 10.07 16.00 -1.02
C THR A 69 9.74 14.77 -0.17
N ILE A 70 8.64 14.05 -0.46
CA ILE A 70 8.18 12.92 0.36
C ILE A 70 8.26 11.62 -0.44
N VAL A 71 8.96 10.63 0.11
CA VAL A 71 9.08 9.30 -0.49
C VAL A 71 7.70 8.65 -0.68
N ASN A 72 7.53 7.94 -1.81
CA ASN A 72 6.24 7.42 -2.28
C ASN A 72 5.45 6.63 -1.24
N TRP A 73 6.10 5.75 -0.48
CA TRP A 73 5.42 4.91 0.52
C TRP A 73 5.06 5.65 1.81
N LYS A 74 5.63 6.83 2.08
CA LYS A 74 5.20 7.69 3.19
C LYS A 74 4.03 8.57 2.79
N ARG A 75 4.02 9.02 1.54
CA ARG A 75 2.97 9.87 0.97
C ARG A 75 1.69 9.09 0.67
N VAL A 76 1.83 7.91 0.06
CA VAL A 76 0.73 6.99 -0.25
C VAL A 76 1.09 5.61 0.30
N PRO A 77 0.87 5.38 1.60
CA PRO A 77 1.25 4.13 2.25
C PRO A 77 0.49 2.93 1.69
N TRP A 78 1.04 1.75 1.93
CA TRP A 78 0.28 0.51 1.76
C TRP A 78 -0.59 0.30 3.00
N LEU A 79 -1.78 -0.29 2.81
CA LEU A 79 -2.72 -0.44 3.92
C LEU A 79 -2.15 -1.26 5.09
N PHE A 80 -1.39 -2.31 4.79
CA PHE A 80 -0.72 -3.14 5.81
C PHE A 80 0.37 -2.39 6.61
N ASN A 81 0.78 -1.19 6.18
CA ASN A 81 1.75 -0.33 6.86
C ASN A 81 1.11 0.91 7.52
N CYS A 82 -0.22 1.05 7.50
CA CYS A 82 -0.90 2.20 8.10
C CYS A 82 -0.97 2.16 9.64
N SER A 83 -0.51 1.08 10.27
CA SER A 83 -0.52 0.87 11.72
C SER A 83 0.61 1.62 12.47
N SER A 84 0.91 2.86 12.08
CA SER A 84 1.93 3.71 12.72
C SER A 84 1.30 4.73 13.67
#